data_AF-A0A0C3S5H5-F1
#
_entry.id   AF-A0A0C3S5H5-F1
#
_cell.length_a   1.000
_cell.length_b   1.000
_cell.length_c   1.000
_cell.angle_alpha   90.00
_cell.angle_beta   90.00
_cell.angle_gamma   90.00
#
_symmetry.space_group_name_H-M   'P 1'
#
loop_
_entity.id
_entity.type
_entity.pdbx_description
1 polymer ?
#
loop_
_entity_poly.entity_id
_entity_poly.type
_entity_poly.pdbx_seq_one_letter_code
_entity_poly.pdbx_strand_id
1 'polypeptide(L)'
;MSDPTSTNDLPTDATLPGEHFEVRQTSTSDDWHPDPTRSLALPPNRQALLDDVIALYSMQPTRRRVERYTPDCVYDDQFVYANDRYKMAGQWFALPKLFKSSVNEGYEQTWTFPGGIKSATINALVSLSIDPATADSDFVQIKYHKDQANHKDYSHTGPGFAFKKWQADKVSGIMPDNEDVQYFKKDARDEYHEDVRKYKDGMDQAPQKSY
;
A
#
# COMPACT_ATOMS: atom_id res chain seq x y z
N MET A 1 -34.47 6.05 -2.65
CA MET A 1 -33.76 5.91 -1.37
C MET A 1 -32.30 6.21 -1.66
N SER A 2 -31.83 7.36 -1.21
CA SER A 2 -30.46 7.82 -1.38
C SER A 2 -29.55 7.06 -0.42
N ASP A 3 -28.61 6.29 -0.96
CA ASP A 3 -27.50 5.73 -0.19
C ASP A 3 -26.77 6.87 0.52
N PRO A 4 -26.52 6.80 1.84
CA PRO A 4 -25.55 7.68 2.46
C PRO A 4 -24.18 7.21 1.98
N THR A 5 -23.66 7.83 0.92
CA THR A 5 -22.24 7.79 0.59
C THR A 5 -21.47 8.14 1.85
N SER A 6 -20.88 7.13 2.49
CA SER A 6 -19.80 7.30 3.46
C SER A 6 -18.67 7.98 2.71
N THR A 7 -18.64 9.31 2.72
CA THR A 7 -17.47 10.05 2.30
C THR A 7 -16.38 9.67 3.28
N ASN A 8 -15.41 8.87 2.81
CA ASN A 8 -14.12 8.85 3.47
C ASN A 8 -13.59 10.28 3.32
N ASP A 9 -13.79 11.12 4.34
CA ASP A 9 -13.31 12.50 4.39
C ASP A 9 -11.79 12.47 4.56
N LEU A 10 -11.10 12.05 3.50
CA LEU A 10 -9.66 12.15 3.41
C LEU A 10 -9.28 13.63 3.36
N PRO A 11 -8.13 14.02 3.95
CA PRO A 11 -7.67 15.40 3.88
C PRO A 11 -7.48 15.86 2.44
N THR A 12 -7.72 17.14 2.18
CA THR A 12 -7.37 17.80 0.92
C THR A 12 -6.03 18.54 1.00
N ASP A 13 -5.43 18.62 2.19
CA ASP A 13 -4.14 19.24 2.43
C ASP A 13 -3.00 18.23 2.18
N ALA A 14 -2.37 18.35 1.01
CA ALA A 14 -1.24 17.52 0.59
C ALA A 14 0.01 17.67 1.47
N THR A 15 0.10 18.70 2.33
CA THR A 15 1.25 18.90 3.22
C THR A 15 1.23 17.96 4.43
N LEU A 16 0.09 17.33 4.71
CA LEU A 16 -0.03 16.35 5.78
C LEU A 16 0.73 15.05 5.44
N PRO A 17 1.40 14.43 6.41
CA PRO A 17 2.04 13.11 6.25
C PRO A 17 1.05 12.02 5.85
N GLY A 18 1.58 10.93 5.29
CA GLY A 18 0.79 9.81 4.78
C GLY A 18 -0.18 9.25 5.80
N GLU A 19 0.15 9.23 7.10
CA GLU A 19 -0.71 8.71 8.17
C GLU A 19 -2.11 9.36 8.21
N HIS A 20 -2.25 10.62 7.77
CA HIS A 20 -3.55 11.31 7.70
C HIS A 20 -4.45 10.83 6.56
N PHE A 21 -3.88 10.11 5.61
CA PHE A 21 -4.54 9.62 4.40
C PHE A 21 -4.95 8.15 4.50
N GLU A 22 -4.90 7.57 5.70
CA GLU A 22 -5.33 6.19 5.93
C GLU A 22 -6.80 6.00 5.54
N VAL A 23 -7.02 5.17 4.54
CA VAL A 23 -8.35 4.71 4.15
C VAL A 23 -8.70 3.49 5.00
N ARG A 24 -9.78 3.57 5.77
CA ARG A 24 -10.32 2.42 6.50
C ARG A 24 -11.62 1.94 5.90
N GLN A 25 -11.72 0.64 5.68
CA GLN A 25 -12.96 -0.03 5.32
C GLN A 25 -12.99 -1.45 5.88
N THR A 26 -14.15 -1.88 6.35
CA THR A 26 -14.40 -3.26 6.79
C THR A 26 -15.34 -3.94 5.80
N SER A 27 -15.36 -5.26 5.79
CA SER A 27 -16.27 -6.07 4.98
C SER A 27 -16.87 -7.17 5.83
N THR A 28 -18.06 -7.62 5.43
CA THR A 28 -18.71 -8.81 5.99
C THR A 28 -18.16 -10.11 5.42
N SER A 29 -17.32 -10.03 4.40
CA SER A 29 -16.73 -11.15 3.69
C SER A 29 -15.23 -10.93 3.52
N ASP A 30 -14.45 -12.00 3.69
CA ASP A 30 -13.03 -12.03 3.31
C ASP A 30 -12.86 -12.52 1.85
N ASP A 31 -13.96 -12.77 1.12
CA ASP A 31 -13.95 -12.98 -0.32
C ASP A 31 -14.01 -11.63 -1.06
N TRP A 32 -12.89 -11.26 -1.67
CA TRP A 32 -12.71 -10.02 -2.41
C TRP A 32 -12.80 -10.18 -3.92
N HIS A 33 -13.45 -11.24 -4.40
CA HIS A 33 -13.64 -11.43 -5.83
C HIS A 33 -14.37 -10.21 -6.43
N PRO A 34 -13.74 -9.46 -7.35
CA PRO A 34 -14.35 -8.26 -7.90
C PRO A 34 -15.49 -8.63 -8.85
N ASP A 35 -16.53 -7.81 -8.91
CA ASP A 35 -17.52 -7.85 -9.99
C ASP A 35 -17.07 -6.92 -11.13
N PRO A 36 -16.56 -7.44 -12.26
CA PRO A 36 -16.07 -6.62 -13.35
C PRO A 36 -17.16 -5.75 -13.98
N THR A 37 -18.43 -6.16 -13.87
CA THR A 37 -19.57 -5.41 -14.43
C THR A 37 -19.85 -4.12 -13.66
N ARG A 38 -19.34 -4.03 -12.43
CA ARG A 38 -19.44 -2.85 -11.56
C ARG A 38 -18.16 -2.00 -11.53
N SER A 39 -17.14 -2.41 -12.28
CA SER A 39 -15.87 -1.69 -12.35
C SER A 39 -16.03 -0.37 -13.09
N LEU A 40 -15.41 0.68 -12.55
CA LEU A 40 -15.41 2.00 -13.19
C LEU A 40 -14.29 2.08 -14.22
N ALA A 41 -14.57 2.68 -15.37
CA ALA A 41 -13.53 3.03 -16.33
C ALA A 41 -12.60 4.10 -15.72
N LEU A 42 -11.29 3.85 -15.74
CA LEU A 42 -10.29 4.78 -15.22
C LEU A 42 -9.84 5.76 -16.32
N PRO A 43 -9.66 7.05 -16.00
CA PRO A 43 -8.96 7.96 -16.91
C PRO A 43 -7.49 7.52 -17.11
N PRO A 44 -6.83 7.92 -18.21
CA PRO A 44 -5.50 7.40 -18.58
C PRO A 44 -4.44 7.53 -17.48
N ASN A 45 -4.44 8.64 -16.73
CA ASN A 45 -3.48 8.87 -15.65
C ASN A 45 -3.67 7.88 -14.48
N ARG A 46 -4.91 7.54 -14.13
CA ARG A 46 -5.23 6.55 -13.09
C ARG A 46 -5.01 5.11 -13.55
N GLN A 47 -5.25 4.82 -14.84
CA GLN A 47 -4.89 3.52 -15.40
C GLN A 47 -3.37 3.32 -15.34
N ALA A 48 -2.58 4.31 -15.74
CA ALA A 48 -1.12 4.23 -15.66
C ALA A 48 -0.61 4.07 -14.21
N LEU A 49 -1.26 4.69 -13.22
CA LEU A 49 -0.97 4.45 -11.81
C LEU A 49 -1.23 2.99 -11.43
N LEU A 50 -2.41 2.46 -11.77
CA LEU A 50 -2.79 1.09 -11.46
C LEU A 50 -1.83 0.08 -12.12
N ASP A 51 -1.48 0.29 -13.38
CA ASP A 51 -0.54 -0.55 -14.13
C ASP A 51 0.84 -0.56 -13.46
N ASP A 52 1.33 0.60 -13.01
CA ASP A 52 2.60 0.70 -12.29
C ASP A 52 2.57 -0.04 -10.95
N VAL A 53 1.46 0.04 -10.20
CA VAL A 53 1.27 -0.70 -8.94
C VAL A 53 1.20 -2.21 -9.19
N ILE A 54 0.45 -2.67 -10.19
CA ILE A 54 0.39 -4.08 -10.57
C ILE A 54 1.78 -4.60 -10.97
N ALA A 55 2.56 -3.79 -11.68
CA ALA A 55 3.93 -4.14 -12.02
C ALA A 55 4.84 -4.28 -10.78
N LEU A 56 4.61 -3.51 -9.72
CA LEU A 56 5.33 -3.65 -8.44
C LEU A 56 5.00 -5.00 -7.77
N TYR A 57 3.72 -5.37 -7.66
CA TYR A 57 3.31 -6.71 -7.18
C TYR A 57 3.89 -7.84 -8.03
N SER A 58 4.00 -7.61 -9.33
CA SER A 58 4.57 -8.53 -10.32
C SER A 58 6.12 -8.52 -10.32
N MET A 59 6.75 -8.01 -9.27
CA MET A 59 8.20 -8.00 -9.06
C MET A 59 8.98 -7.25 -10.15
N GLN A 60 8.42 -6.18 -10.68
CA GLN A 60 9.08 -5.31 -11.65
C GLN A 60 9.31 -3.90 -11.06
N PRO A 61 10.08 -3.77 -9.96
CA PRO A 61 10.35 -2.46 -9.40
C PRO A 61 11.25 -1.64 -10.34
N THR A 62 10.92 -0.36 -10.46
CA THR A 62 11.80 0.67 -11.06
C THR A 62 11.69 1.92 -10.19
N ARG A 63 12.68 2.82 -10.26
CA ARG A 63 12.60 4.10 -9.56
C ARG A 63 11.33 4.86 -9.92
N ARG A 64 10.99 4.92 -11.21
CA ARG A 64 9.78 5.58 -11.70
C ARG A 64 8.49 5.01 -11.10
N ARG A 65 8.39 3.69 -10.96
CA ARG A 65 7.22 3.05 -10.32
C ARG A 65 7.14 3.37 -8.84
N VAL A 66 8.28 3.36 -8.13
CA VAL A 66 8.35 3.75 -6.72
C VAL A 66 8.06 5.26 -6.53
N GLU A 67 8.38 6.10 -7.50
CA GLU A 67 8.03 7.53 -7.51
C GLU A 67 6.52 7.77 -7.59
N ARG A 68 5.69 6.75 -7.90
CA ARG A 68 4.23 6.82 -7.71
C ARG A 68 3.81 7.01 -6.27
N TYR A 69 4.73 6.94 -5.32
CA TYR A 69 4.48 7.24 -3.93
C TYR A 69 5.13 8.57 -3.57
N THR A 70 4.45 9.36 -2.74
CA THR A 70 5.03 10.59 -2.20
C THR A 70 6.18 10.25 -1.26
N PRO A 71 7.15 11.17 -1.02
CA PRO A 71 8.25 10.93 -0.09
C PRO A 71 7.81 10.47 1.31
N ASP A 72 6.67 10.99 1.76
CA ASP A 72 6.03 10.77 3.07
C ASP A 72 4.89 9.75 3.02
N CYS A 73 4.87 8.86 2.02
CA CYS A 73 3.82 7.87 1.88
C CYS A 73 3.82 6.85 3.02
N VAL A 74 2.66 6.25 3.28
CA VAL A 74 2.54 5.03 4.07
C VAL A 74 2.18 3.85 3.17
N TYR A 75 2.91 2.75 3.32
CA TYR A 75 2.58 1.43 2.79
C TYR A 75 2.36 0.48 3.97
N ASP A 76 1.16 -0.08 4.03
CA ASP A 76 0.68 -0.87 5.16
C ASP A 76 0.03 -2.15 4.66
N ASP A 77 0.62 -3.30 4.97
CA ASP A 77 0.08 -4.61 4.66
C ASP A 77 0.12 -5.55 5.88
N GLN A 78 -0.24 -6.81 5.67
CA GLN A 78 -0.28 -7.80 6.74
C GLN A 78 1.12 -8.11 7.36
N PHE A 79 2.22 -7.73 6.71
CA PHE A 79 3.61 -8.02 7.12
C PHE A 79 4.48 -6.77 7.33
N VAL A 80 4.12 -5.64 6.74
CA VAL A 80 4.95 -4.43 6.65
C VAL A 80 4.14 -3.20 7.06
N TYR A 81 4.80 -2.28 7.76
CA TYR A 81 4.37 -0.89 7.85
C TYR A 81 5.57 0.01 7.55
N ALA A 82 5.58 0.59 6.35
CA ALA A 82 6.62 1.51 5.88
C ALA A 82 6.02 2.91 5.78
N ASN A 83 6.56 3.87 6.52
CA ASN A 83 6.04 5.24 6.62
C ASN A 83 6.94 6.29 5.96
N ASP A 84 7.69 5.87 4.94
CA ASP A 84 8.30 6.76 3.97
C ASP A 84 8.62 5.98 2.69
N ARG A 85 8.93 6.71 1.63
CA ARG A 85 9.25 6.12 0.33
C ARG A 85 10.52 5.26 0.35
N TYR A 86 11.49 5.55 1.22
CA TYR A 86 12.73 4.78 1.30
C TYR A 86 12.48 3.35 1.82
N LYS A 87 11.75 3.23 2.92
CA LYS A 87 11.35 1.95 3.52
C LYS A 87 10.48 1.15 2.57
N MET A 88 9.53 1.82 1.91
CA MET A 88 8.63 1.23 0.92
C MET A 88 9.38 0.75 -0.32
N ALA A 89 10.32 1.55 -0.85
CA ALA A 89 11.22 1.14 -1.93
C ALA A 89 11.99 -0.14 -1.56
N GLY A 90 12.50 -0.22 -0.33
CA GLY A 90 13.17 -1.41 0.19
C GLY A 90 12.32 -2.68 0.04
N GLN A 91 11.01 -2.61 0.29
CA GLN A 91 10.11 -3.76 0.15
C GLN A 91 9.98 -4.19 -1.32
N TRP A 92 9.64 -3.25 -2.22
CA TRP A 92 9.42 -3.60 -3.63
C TRP A 92 10.68 -4.13 -4.30
N PHE A 93 11.84 -3.54 -4.00
CA PHE A 93 13.13 -4.01 -4.52
C PHE A 93 13.63 -5.30 -3.85
N ALA A 94 13.07 -5.69 -2.69
CA ALA A 94 13.36 -6.97 -2.05
C ALA A 94 12.57 -8.13 -2.67
N LEU A 95 11.34 -7.92 -3.16
CA LEU A 95 10.52 -9.01 -3.71
C LEU A 95 11.24 -9.85 -4.78
N PRO A 96 11.88 -9.29 -5.82
CA PRO A 96 12.57 -10.09 -6.84
C PRO A 96 13.78 -10.87 -6.30
N LYS A 97 14.28 -10.52 -5.10
CA LYS A 97 15.37 -11.25 -4.43
C LYS A 97 14.84 -12.40 -3.56
N LEU A 98 13.62 -12.29 -3.06
CA LEU A 98 12.97 -13.27 -2.18
C LEU A 98 12.24 -14.35 -2.97
N PHE A 99 11.69 -13.99 -4.13
CA PHE A 99 10.83 -14.86 -4.93
C PHE A 99 11.43 -15.11 -6.31
N LYS A 100 11.19 -16.33 -6.82
CA LYS A 100 11.60 -16.78 -8.15
C LYS A 100 10.69 -16.21 -9.24
N SER A 101 9.39 -16.15 -8.99
CA SER A 101 8.39 -15.68 -9.95
C SER A 101 7.14 -15.18 -9.23
N SER A 102 6.35 -14.37 -9.93
CA SER A 102 5.06 -13.86 -9.49
C SER A 102 4.07 -13.94 -10.65
N VAL A 103 2.82 -14.34 -10.37
CA VAL A 103 1.72 -14.43 -11.34
C VAL A 103 0.52 -13.66 -10.80
N ASN A 104 0.05 -12.70 -11.59
CA ASN A 104 -1.22 -12.01 -11.33
C ASN A 104 -2.35 -12.88 -11.90
N GLU A 105 -3.21 -13.40 -11.02
CA GLU A 105 -4.32 -14.30 -11.34
C GLU A 105 -5.65 -13.51 -11.54
N GLY A 106 -5.55 -12.21 -11.82
CA GLY A 106 -6.68 -11.28 -11.90
C GLY A 106 -6.87 -10.50 -10.60
N TYR A 107 -7.45 -11.15 -9.59
CA TYR A 107 -7.74 -10.55 -8.27
C TYR A 107 -6.90 -11.17 -7.14
N GLU A 108 -6.12 -12.20 -7.44
CA GLU A 108 -5.14 -12.80 -6.53
C GLU A 108 -3.73 -12.61 -7.08
N GLN A 109 -2.75 -12.60 -6.19
CA GLN A 109 -1.35 -12.56 -6.55
C GLN A 109 -0.64 -13.79 -5.98
N THR A 110 -0.01 -14.57 -6.85
CA THR A 110 0.77 -15.74 -6.46
C THR A 110 2.26 -15.44 -6.58
N TRP A 111 3.03 -15.70 -5.53
CA TRP A 111 4.49 -15.67 -5.54
C TRP A 111 5.09 -17.06 -5.29
N THR A 112 6.09 -17.40 -6.08
CA THR A 112 6.81 -18.68 -5.99
C THR A 112 8.19 -18.45 -5.38
N PHE A 113 8.49 -19.16 -4.31
CA PHE A 113 9.81 -19.12 -3.68
C PHE A 113 10.85 -19.93 -4.49
N PRO A 114 12.15 -19.59 -4.39
CA PRO A 114 13.22 -20.43 -4.92
C PRO A 114 13.31 -21.78 -4.19
N GLY A 115 14.00 -22.76 -4.80
CA GLY A 115 14.34 -24.02 -4.12
C GLY A 115 13.19 -25.01 -3.92
N GLY A 116 12.06 -24.85 -4.61
CA GLY A 116 10.93 -25.79 -4.54
C GLY A 116 10.04 -25.63 -3.31
N ILE A 117 10.19 -24.52 -2.57
CA ILE A 117 9.26 -24.13 -1.50
C ILE A 117 7.88 -23.81 -2.12
N LYS A 118 6.81 -24.20 -1.44
CA LYS A 118 5.42 -24.00 -1.88
C LYS A 118 5.13 -22.50 -2.14
N SER A 119 4.49 -22.20 -3.27
CA SER A 119 4.02 -20.85 -3.58
C SER A 119 3.03 -20.32 -2.54
N ALA A 120 3.02 -19.00 -2.35
CA ALA A 120 2.03 -18.29 -1.56
C ALA A 120 1.10 -17.50 -2.50
N THR A 121 -0.20 -17.66 -2.32
CA THR A 121 -1.24 -16.89 -3.02
C THR A 121 -1.93 -16.00 -2.01
N ILE A 122 -2.01 -14.71 -2.29
CA ILE A 122 -2.67 -13.73 -1.42
C ILE A 122 -3.88 -13.18 -2.15
N ASN A 123 -5.00 -13.16 -1.43
CA ASN A 123 -6.20 -12.43 -1.77
C ASN A 123 -6.31 -11.25 -0.79
N ALA A 124 -6.23 -10.03 -1.30
CA ALA A 124 -6.27 -8.81 -0.48
C ALA A 124 -6.98 -7.69 -1.22
N LEU A 125 -7.77 -6.91 -0.46
CA LEU A 125 -8.33 -5.66 -0.94
C LEU A 125 -7.26 -4.56 -0.85
N VAL A 126 -6.84 -4.05 -2.00
CA VAL A 126 -5.88 -2.94 -2.09
C VAL A 126 -6.63 -1.61 -2.12
N SER A 127 -6.27 -0.69 -1.23
CA SER A 127 -6.83 0.65 -1.16
C SER A 127 -5.73 1.68 -1.34
N LEU A 128 -5.89 2.56 -2.33
CA LEU A 128 -4.94 3.64 -2.62
C LEU A 128 -5.57 4.99 -2.28
N SER A 129 -4.94 5.72 -1.37
CA SER A 129 -5.23 7.12 -1.09
C SER A 129 -4.31 7.99 -1.91
N ILE A 130 -4.88 8.86 -2.73
CA ILE A 130 -4.15 9.67 -3.70
C ILE A 130 -3.75 11.00 -3.08
N ASP A 131 -2.53 11.45 -3.40
CA ASP A 131 -2.07 12.78 -3.03
C ASP A 131 -2.94 13.86 -3.71
N PRO A 132 -3.62 14.74 -2.94
CA PRO A 132 -4.46 15.79 -3.50
C PRO A 132 -3.70 16.71 -4.48
N ALA A 133 -2.40 16.92 -4.28
CA ALA A 133 -1.60 17.78 -5.16
C ALA A 133 -1.34 17.18 -6.55
N THR A 134 -1.46 15.86 -6.72
CA THR A 134 -1.15 15.17 -7.99
C THR A 134 -2.34 14.41 -8.57
N ALA A 135 -3.50 14.42 -7.89
CA ALA A 135 -4.69 13.66 -8.25
C ALA A 135 -5.18 13.86 -9.69
N ASP A 136 -5.04 15.09 -10.21
CA ASP A 136 -5.45 15.48 -11.56
C ASP A 136 -4.26 15.67 -12.52
N SER A 137 -3.04 15.31 -12.09
CA SER A 137 -1.85 15.38 -12.92
C SER A 137 -1.69 14.13 -13.81
N ASP A 138 -0.80 14.21 -14.80
CA ASP A 138 -0.40 13.05 -15.62
C ASP A 138 0.35 11.98 -14.81
N PHE A 139 0.95 12.38 -13.69
CA PHE A 139 1.74 11.51 -12.81
C PHE A 139 1.18 11.53 -11.39
N VAL A 140 0.04 10.85 -11.22
CA VAL A 140 -0.63 10.67 -9.93
C VAL A 140 0.29 9.96 -8.93
N GLN A 141 0.34 10.48 -7.70
CA GLN A 141 1.06 9.88 -6.58
C GLN A 141 0.14 9.39 -5.45
N ILE A 142 0.62 8.43 -4.69
CA ILE A 142 -0.06 7.75 -3.59
C ILE A 142 0.50 8.29 -2.27
N LYS A 143 -0.40 8.70 -1.37
CA LYS A 143 -0.12 9.06 0.04
C LYS A 143 -0.24 7.87 0.98
N TYR A 144 -1.21 6.99 0.73
CA TYR A 144 -1.43 5.80 1.56
C TYR A 144 -1.77 4.60 0.69
N HIS A 145 -1.14 3.47 0.97
CA HIS A 145 -1.36 2.21 0.31
C HIS A 145 -1.68 1.17 1.38
N LYS A 146 -2.86 0.55 1.30
CA LYS A 146 -3.32 -0.46 2.25
C LYS A 146 -3.64 -1.77 1.55
N ASP A 147 -3.02 -2.85 2.01
CA ASP A 147 -3.40 -4.22 1.63
C ASP A 147 -4.11 -4.86 2.80
N GLN A 148 -5.38 -5.18 2.59
CA GLN A 148 -6.23 -5.80 3.59
C GLN A 148 -6.52 -7.25 3.19
N ALA A 149 -5.82 -8.18 3.85
CA ALA A 149 -6.05 -9.61 3.70
C ALA A 149 -7.17 -10.11 4.63
N ASN A 150 -7.43 -9.44 5.75
CA ASN A 150 -8.51 -9.77 6.68
C ASN A 150 -8.98 -8.56 7.51
N HIS A 151 -10.09 -8.71 8.25
CA HIS A 151 -10.70 -7.66 9.07
C HIS A 151 -9.81 -7.10 10.21
N LYS A 152 -8.75 -7.80 10.63
CA LYS A 152 -7.85 -7.36 11.72
C LYS A 152 -6.68 -6.53 11.23
N ASP A 153 -6.49 -6.34 9.93
CA ASP A 153 -5.30 -5.70 9.41
C ASP A 153 -5.18 -4.19 9.75
N TYR A 154 -6.24 -3.57 10.29
CA TYR A 154 -6.22 -2.20 10.85
C TYR A 154 -5.89 -2.13 12.35
N SER A 155 -5.69 -3.27 13.03
CA SER A 155 -5.24 -3.23 14.42
C SER A 155 -3.75 -2.86 14.45
N HIS A 156 -3.44 -1.57 14.35
CA HIS A 156 -2.08 -1.00 14.45
C HIS A 156 -1.54 -1.03 15.88
N THR A 157 -1.76 -2.13 16.60
CA THR A 157 -1.46 -2.26 18.02
C THR A 157 -0.71 -3.55 18.30
N GLY A 158 0.08 -3.52 19.36
CA GLY A 158 0.75 -4.70 19.91
C GLY A 158 2.06 -5.10 19.22
N PRO A 159 2.66 -6.23 19.69
CA PRO A 159 3.99 -6.65 19.28
C PRO A 159 4.14 -6.96 17.79
N GLY A 160 3.07 -7.46 17.16
CA GLY A 160 3.05 -7.77 15.72
C GLY A 160 3.27 -6.51 14.89
N PHE A 161 2.57 -5.42 15.20
CA PHE A 161 2.74 -4.14 14.50
C PHE A 161 4.14 -3.54 14.69
N ALA A 162 4.68 -3.59 15.91
CA ALA A 162 6.06 -3.17 16.18
C ALA A 162 7.09 -3.98 15.37
N PHE A 163 6.84 -5.29 15.20
CA PHE A 163 7.67 -6.15 14.36
C PHE A 163 7.58 -5.77 12.87
N LYS A 164 6.39 -5.43 12.34
CA LYS A 164 6.22 -4.96 10.95
C LYS A 164 7.06 -3.69 10.68
N LYS A 165 6.96 -2.69 11.56
CA LYS A 165 7.75 -1.45 11.47
C LYS A 165 9.25 -1.76 11.48
N TRP A 166 9.70 -2.57 12.44
CA TRP A 166 11.10 -2.97 12.54
C TRP A 166 11.59 -3.72 11.29
N GLN A 167 10.79 -4.62 10.73
CA GLN A 167 11.14 -5.37 9.52
C GLN A 167 11.26 -4.42 8.32
N ALA A 168 10.37 -3.44 8.18
CA ALA A 168 10.46 -2.41 7.13
C ALA A 168 11.76 -1.58 7.23
N ASP A 169 12.10 -1.14 8.45
CA ASP A 169 13.32 -0.39 8.73
C ASP A 169 14.59 -1.20 8.41
N LYS A 170 14.58 -2.50 8.73
CA LYS A 170 15.74 -3.38 8.49
C LYS A 170 15.93 -3.69 7.02
N VAL A 171 14.88 -4.04 6.28
CA VAL A 171 14.98 -4.45 4.86
C VAL A 171 15.61 -3.34 4.01
N SER A 172 15.17 -2.09 4.18
CA SER A 172 15.78 -0.96 3.46
C SER A 172 17.24 -0.72 3.87
N GLY A 173 17.55 -0.84 5.18
CA GLY A 173 18.91 -0.66 5.71
C GLY A 173 19.92 -1.73 5.30
N ILE A 174 19.50 -2.98 5.04
CA ILE A 174 20.36 -4.09 4.63
C ILE A 174 20.51 -4.20 3.10
N MET A 175 20.03 -3.22 2.35
CA MET A 175 20.24 -3.08 0.90
C MET A 175 21.21 -1.94 0.55
N PRO A 176 22.44 -1.89 1.13
CA PRO A 176 23.36 -0.78 0.89
C PRO A 176 23.87 -0.76 -0.57
N ASP A 177 24.01 -1.93 -1.20
CA ASP A 177 24.53 -2.06 -2.57
C ASP A 177 23.44 -1.90 -3.65
N ASN A 178 22.19 -1.66 -3.25
CA ASN A 178 21.11 -1.43 -4.21
C ASN A 178 20.97 0.07 -4.50
N GLU A 179 21.57 0.53 -5.59
CA GLU A 179 21.54 1.94 -6.01
C GLU A 179 20.12 2.49 -6.16
N ASP A 180 19.15 1.67 -6.57
CA ASP A 180 17.76 2.10 -6.73
C ASP A 180 17.07 2.36 -5.38
N VAL A 181 17.38 1.58 -4.36
CA VAL A 181 16.90 1.84 -2.99
C VAL A 181 17.62 3.06 -2.40
N GLN A 182 18.94 3.14 -2.57
CA GLN A 182 19.73 4.27 -2.04
C GLN A 182 19.34 5.62 -2.66
N TYR A 183 18.84 5.64 -3.89
CA TYR A 183 18.30 6.84 -4.53
C TYR A 183 17.19 7.52 -3.69
N PHE A 184 16.40 6.73 -2.95
CA PHE A 184 15.30 7.21 -2.11
C PHE A 184 15.72 7.54 -0.68
N LYS A 185 16.98 7.35 -0.29
CA LYS A 185 17.44 7.58 1.10
C LYS A 185 17.18 9.00 1.60
N LYS A 186 17.15 9.98 0.69
CA LYS A 186 16.79 11.38 0.98
C LYS A 186 15.35 11.57 1.49
N ASP A 187 14.47 10.59 1.25
CA ASP A 187 13.08 10.62 1.66
C ASP A 187 12.88 9.99 3.06
N ALA A 188 13.91 9.36 3.64
CA ALA A 188 13.88 8.86 5.02
C ALA A 188 14.08 10.01 6.02
N ARG A 189 13.05 10.86 6.16
CA ARG A 189 13.09 12.06 7.01
C ARG A 189 12.14 11.88 8.19
N ASP A 190 12.65 12.11 9.40
CA ASP A 190 11.86 11.96 10.63
C ASP A 190 10.63 12.87 10.67
N GLU A 191 10.68 14.02 10.00
CA GLU A 191 9.54 14.95 9.90
C GLU A 191 8.37 14.44 9.05
N TYR A 192 8.57 13.35 8.29
CA TYR A 192 7.50 12.68 7.54
C TYR A 192 6.78 11.62 8.37
N HIS A 193 7.22 11.37 9.60
CA HIS A 193 6.70 10.29 10.42
C HIS A 193 5.79 10.85 11.50
N GLU A 194 4.53 10.45 11.47
CA GLU A 194 3.62 10.65 12.59
C GLU A 194 3.25 9.33 13.25
N ASP A 195 2.75 9.42 14.49
CA ASP A 195 2.16 8.25 15.12
C ASP A 195 0.93 7.80 14.34
N VAL A 196 0.73 6.48 14.32
CA VAL A 196 -0.41 5.89 13.61
C VAL A 196 -1.71 6.47 14.16
N ARG A 197 -2.55 6.94 13.25
CA ARG A 197 -3.80 7.61 13.62
C ARG A 197 -4.77 6.61 14.23
N LYS A 198 -5.53 7.06 15.23
CA LYS A 198 -6.70 6.33 15.72
C LYS A 198 -7.90 6.74 14.89
N TYR A 199 -8.72 5.77 14.49
CA TYR A 199 -9.98 6.09 13.83
C TYR A 199 -10.95 6.65 14.85
N LYS A 200 -11.40 7.90 14.63
CA LYS A 200 -12.24 8.65 15.56
C LYS A 200 -11.67 8.64 16.98
N ASP A 201 -12.35 8.06 17.95
CA ASP A 201 -11.89 7.96 19.35
C ASP A 201 -11.02 6.71 19.63
N GLY A 202 -10.83 5.85 18.63
CA GLY A 202 -10.11 4.58 18.74
C GLY A 202 -10.95 3.39 19.23
N MET A 203 -12.25 3.59 19.49
CA MET A 203 -13.22 2.56 19.86
C MET A 203 -14.26 2.30 18.75
N ASP A 204 -14.38 3.23 17.81
CA ASP A 204 -15.32 3.13 16.69
C ASP A 204 -14.94 2.09 15.63
N GLN A 205 -15.96 1.45 15.04
CA GLN A 205 -15.80 0.57 13.89
C GLN A 205 -15.68 1.37 12.59
N ALA A 206 -14.72 1.00 11.74
CA ALA A 206 -14.55 1.59 10.42
C ALA A 206 -15.75 1.28 9.50
N PRO A 207 -16.05 2.12 8.50
CA PRO A 207 -17.23 1.95 7.65
C PRO A 207 -17.20 0.59 6.96
N GLN A 208 -18.33 -0.11 7.00
CA GLN A 208 -18.48 -1.42 6.39
C GLN A 208 -18.96 -1.27 4.95
N LYS A 209 -18.34 -1.97 4.01
CA LYS A 209 -18.74 -2.02 2.60
C LYS A 209 -18.98 -3.46 2.15
N SER A 210 -20.02 -3.64 1.35
CA SER A 210 -20.25 -4.87 0.58
C SER A 210 -19.80 -4.65 -0.84
N TYR A 211 -18.96 -5.57 -1.35
CA TYR A 211 -18.41 -5.53 -2.70
C TYR A 211 -19.19 -6.47 -3.60
#